data_AF-A0A7G7MK07-F1
#
_entry.id   AF-A0A7G7MK07-F1
#
_cell.length_a   1.000
_cell.length_b   1.000
_cell.length_c   1.000
_cell.angle_alpha   90.00
_cell.angle_beta   90.00
_cell.angle_gamma   90.00
#
_symmetry.space_group_name_H-M   'P 1'
#
loop_
_entity.id
_entity.type
_entity.pdbx_description
1 polymer ?
#
loop_
_entity_poly.entity_id
_entity_poly.type
_entity_poly.pdbx_seq_one_letter_code
_entity_poly.pdbx_strand_id
1 'polypeptide(L)'
;MVWGPDDFHPIGLVRAARRRADCSQRELAERAGLSPSTVGRIEAGSLAPSIGTLTRLLAVADLALVAIDPDGHVVRPMLDHRDDLRDGADRRYPAHLDTVLDPRPGEWWGDRYGLSRPPETFRRDRRRRDAQRARSVWEVRVAQQRHRPPPPTAREWQRRHPDLW
;
A
#
# COMPACT_ATOMS: atom_id res chain seq x y z
N MET A 1 11.49 -5.19 -17.09
CA MET A 1 12.51 -5.84 -16.25
C MET A 1 11.76 -6.53 -15.13
N VAL A 2 11.71 -7.86 -15.11
CA VAL A 2 10.99 -8.62 -14.06
C VAL A 2 11.97 -8.83 -12.92
N TRP A 3 11.69 -8.27 -11.74
CA TRP A 3 12.50 -8.47 -10.54
C TRP A 3 11.97 -9.69 -9.79
N GLY A 4 12.82 -10.70 -9.60
CA GLY A 4 12.56 -11.84 -8.74
C GLY A 4 12.94 -11.56 -7.28
N PRO A 5 12.46 -12.37 -6.32
CA PRO A 5 12.82 -12.25 -4.91
C PRO A 5 14.34 -12.39 -4.67
N ASP A 6 15.06 -13.09 -5.55
CA ASP A 6 16.50 -13.32 -5.45
C ASP A 6 17.37 -12.15 -5.95
N ASP A 7 16.77 -11.16 -6.63
CA ASP A 7 17.50 -10.02 -7.22
C ASP A 7 17.83 -8.92 -6.18
N PHE A 8 17.36 -9.06 -4.93
CA PHE A 8 17.62 -8.07 -3.89
C PHE A 8 19.02 -8.24 -3.27
N HIS A 9 19.95 -7.38 -3.68
CA HIS A 9 21.34 -7.40 -3.22
C HIS A 9 21.68 -6.23 -2.29
N PRO A 10 21.44 -6.33 -0.96
CA PRO A 10 21.67 -5.23 -0.02
C PRO A 10 23.13 -4.77 0.02
N ILE A 11 24.09 -5.68 -0.15
CA ILE A 11 25.52 -5.36 -0.21
C ILE A 11 25.83 -4.48 -1.43
N GLY A 12 25.24 -4.82 -2.59
CA GLY A 12 25.39 -4.04 -3.81
C GLY A 12 24.82 -2.63 -3.67
N LEU A 13 23.67 -2.50 -3.01
CA LEU A 13 23.04 -1.22 -2.70
C LEU A 13 23.91 -0.33 -1.80
N VAL A 14 24.52 -0.91 -0.75
CA VAL A 14 25.45 -0.17 0.13
C VAL A 14 26.68 0.31 -0.65
N ARG A 15 27.28 -0.54 -1.47
CA ARG A 15 28.42 -0.17 -2.33
C ARG A 15 28.06 0.93 -3.33
N ALA A 16 26.86 0.86 -3.92
CA ALA A 16 26.35 1.88 -4.83
C ALA A 16 26.14 3.23 -4.12
N ALA A 17 25.57 3.22 -2.90
CA ALA A 17 25.41 4.42 -2.09
C ALA A 17 26.77 5.06 -1.78
N ARG A 18 27.78 4.29 -1.39
CA ARG A 18 29.15 4.80 -1.17
C ARG A 18 29.73 5.45 -2.41
N ARG A 19 29.60 4.79 -3.57
CA ARG A 19 30.12 5.31 -4.83
C ARG A 19 29.44 6.60 -5.23
N ARG A 20 28.13 6.73 -4.96
CA ARG A 20 27.35 7.95 -5.23
C ARG A 20 27.71 9.08 -4.27
N ALA A 21 27.98 8.76 -3.00
CA ALA A 21 28.34 9.73 -1.97
C ALA A 21 29.86 10.04 -1.91
N ASP A 22 30.65 9.42 -2.77
CA ASP A 22 32.12 9.48 -2.84
C ASP A 22 32.80 9.34 -1.46
N CYS A 23 32.50 8.24 -0.75
CA CYS A 23 32.97 8.05 0.62
C CYS A 23 33.59 6.67 0.90
N SER A 24 34.57 6.65 1.79
CA SER A 24 35.13 5.45 2.40
C SER A 24 34.12 4.71 3.29
N GLN A 25 34.44 3.48 3.71
CA GLN A 25 33.60 2.74 4.67
C GLN A 25 33.47 3.47 6.01
N ARG A 26 34.55 4.15 6.45
CA ARG A 26 34.58 4.88 7.71
C ARG A 26 33.69 6.11 7.65
N GLU A 27 33.79 6.89 6.58
CA GLU A 27 32.94 8.08 6.36
C GLU A 27 31.48 7.70 6.17
N LEU A 28 31.19 6.62 5.44
CA LEU A 28 29.81 6.11 5.36
C LEU A 28 29.27 5.74 6.74
N ALA A 29 30.06 5.01 7.53
CA ALA A 29 29.67 4.60 8.87
C ALA A 29 29.39 5.81 9.76
N GLU A 30 30.29 6.80 9.77
CA GLU A 30 30.14 8.03 10.54
C GLU A 30 28.88 8.81 10.13
N ARG A 31 28.70 9.07 8.83
CA ARG A 31 27.53 9.79 8.30
C ARG A 31 26.22 9.02 8.54
N ALA A 32 26.27 7.69 8.55
CA ALA A 32 25.13 6.85 8.87
C ALA A 32 24.92 6.66 10.38
N GLY A 33 25.84 7.11 11.26
CA GLY A 33 25.82 6.91 12.71
C GLY A 33 26.04 5.45 13.15
N LEU A 34 26.93 4.74 12.48
CA LEU A 34 27.27 3.33 12.68
C LEU A 34 28.77 3.17 12.97
N SER A 35 29.17 2.02 13.50
CA SER A 35 30.61 1.70 13.62
C SER A 35 31.21 1.32 12.26
N PRO A 36 32.48 1.69 11.97
CA PRO A 36 33.16 1.24 10.76
C PRO A 36 33.20 -0.29 10.60
N SER A 37 33.33 -1.01 11.72
CA SER A 37 33.30 -2.48 11.75
C SER A 37 31.94 -3.07 11.32
N THR A 38 30.84 -2.34 11.51
CA THR A 38 29.52 -2.78 11.07
C THR A 38 29.41 -2.66 9.56
N VAL A 39 29.82 -1.54 8.98
CA VAL A 39 29.84 -1.35 7.52
C VAL A 39 30.77 -2.36 6.84
N GLY A 40 31.97 -2.60 7.41
CA GLY A 40 32.90 -3.59 6.88
C GLY A 40 32.33 -5.01 6.87
N ARG A 41 31.67 -5.44 7.95
CA ARG A 41 31.02 -6.77 8.00
C ARG A 41 29.84 -6.89 7.03
N ILE A 42 29.07 -5.81 6.85
CA ILE A 42 28.00 -5.77 5.85
C ILE A 42 28.57 -5.96 4.45
N GLU A 43 29.59 -5.19 4.05
CA GLU A 43 30.15 -5.29 2.71
C GLU A 43 30.91 -6.59 2.43
N ALA A 44 31.43 -7.23 3.47
CA ALA A 44 32.04 -8.56 3.42
C ALA A 44 31.00 -9.70 3.40
N GLY A 45 29.71 -9.40 3.61
CA GLY A 45 28.64 -10.39 3.65
C GLY A 45 28.59 -11.22 4.93
N SER A 46 29.37 -10.88 5.95
CA SER A 46 29.35 -11.56 7.26
C SER A 46 28.28 -11.01 8.21
N LEU A 47 27.61 -9.91 7.83
CA LEU A 47 26.49 -9.33 8.56
C LEU A 47 25.41 -8.85 7.59
N ALA A 48 24.20 -9.41 7.67
CA ALA A 48 23.05 -8.86 6.96
C ALA A 48 22.56 -7.58 7.66
N PRO A 49 22.40 -6.44 6.96
CA PRO A 49 21.87 -5.22 7.56
C PRO A 49 20.36 -5.37 7.82
N SER A 50 19.89 -4.83 8.95
CA SER A 50 18.44 -4.61 9.13
C SER A 50 17.93 -3.57 8.13
N ILE A 51 16.62 -3.54 7.87
CA ILE A 51 16.00 -2.52 7.00
C ILE A 51 16.33 -1.10 7.49
N GLY A 52 16.29 -0.87 8.80
CA GLY A 52 16.65 0.42 9.39
C GLY A 52 18.12 0.79 9.14
N THR A 53 19.04 -0.15 9.30
CA THR A 53 20.47 0.06 9.00
C THR A 53 20.68 0.34 7.52
N LEU A 54 20.06 -0.44 6.63
CA LEU A 54 20.17 -0.24 5.19
C LEU A 54 19.62 1.13 4.79
N THR A 55 18.46 1.54 5.33
CA THR A 55 17.86 2.86 5.08
C THR A 55 18.80 4.00 5.48
N ARG A 56 19.46 3.89 6.65
CA ARG A 56 20.45 4.89 7.10
C ARG A 56 21.65 4.98 6.18
N LEU A 57 22.17 3.84 5.71
CA LEU A 57 23.30 3.79 4.78
C LEU A 57 22.94 4.40 3.41
N LEU A 58 21.73 4.11 2.90
CA LEU A 58 21.22 4.66 1.65
C LEU A 58 20.97 6.18 1.74
N ALA A 59 20.46 6.66 2.88
CA ALA A 59 20.16 8.07 3.10
C ALA A 59 21.41 8.98 2.97
N VAL A 60 22.61 8.46 3.25
CA VAL A 60 23.88 9.19 3.07
C VAL A 60 24.10 9.63 1.61
N ALA A 61 23.50 8.92 0.65
CA ALA A 61 23.56 9.20 -0.78
C ALA A 61 22.25 9.75 -1.36
N ASP A 62 21.36 10.26 -0.50
CA ASP A 62 20.01 10.74 -0.83
C ASP A 62 19.14 9.67 -1.51
N LEU A 63 19.31 8.40 -1.10
CA LEU A 63 18.53 7.28 -1.59
C LEU A 63 17.51 6.83 -0.55
N ALA A 64 16.32 6.43 -1.02
CA ALA A 64 15.25 5.89 -0.19
C ALA A 64 14.85 4.48 -0.66
N LEU A 65 14.45 3.64 0.30
CA LEU A 65 13.81 2.35 0.04
C LEU A 65 12.32 2.56 -0.18
N VAL A 66 11.80 2.08 -1.31
CA VAL A 66 10.38 2.12 -1.65
C VAL A 66 9.92 0.76 -2.13
N ALA A 67 8.66 0.41 -1.84
CA ALA A 67 8.00 -0.72 -2.48
C ALA A 67 7.46 -0.27 -3.84
N ILE A 68 7.66 -1.08 -4.87
CA ILE A 68 7.12 -0.84 -6.21
C ILE A 68 6.26 -2.03 -6.66
N ASP A 69 5.25 -1.76 -7.47
CA ASP A 69 4.49 -2.81 -8.16
C ASP A 69 5.23 -3.29 -9.43
N PRO A 70 4.78 -4.38 -10.08
CA PRO A 70 5.40 -4.88 -11.31
C PRO A 70 5.41 -3.89 -12.49
N ASP A 71 4.53 -2.89 -12.46
CA ASP A 71 4.45 -1.83 -13.47
C ASP A 71 5.41 -0.66 -13.15
N GLY A 72 6.10 -0.71 -12.00
CA GLY A 72 7.08 0.28 -11.56
C GLY A 72 6.47 1.43 -10.76
N HIS A 73 5.20 1.37 -10.36
CA HIS A 73 4.59 2.40 -9.53
C HIS A 73 4.98 2.22 -8.06
N VAL A 74 5.26 3.32 -7.38
CA VAL A 74 5.51 3.32 -5.93
C VAL A 74 4.24 2.98 -5.17
N VAL A 75 4.28 1.90 -4.41
CA VAL A 75 3.24 1.51 -3.47
C VAL A 75 3.37 2.43 -2.26
N ARG A 76 2.43 3.37 -2.14
CA ARG A 76 2.39 4.25 -0.97
C ARG A 76 1.98 3.44 0.26
N PRO A 77 2.62 3.66 1.42
CA PRO A 77 2.15 3.06 2.65
C PRO A 77 0.69 3.49 2.88
N MET A 78 -0.14 2.54 3.32
CA MET A 78 -1.44 2.91 3.89
C MET A 78 -1.15 3.80 5.10
N LEU A 79 -1.45 5.08 4.97
CA LEU A 79 -1.43 5.97 6.13
C LEU A 79 -2.63 5.57 6.96
N ASP A 80 -2.39 5.17 8.21
CA ASP A 80 -3.42 5.31 9.24
C ASP A 80 -3.78 6.81 9.20
N HIS A 81 -4.97 7.16 8.71
CA HIS A 81 -5.39 8.55 8.71
C HIS A 81 -5.20 9.11 10.13
N ARG A 82 -4.69 10.35 10.24
CA ARG A 82 -4.45 11.00 11.53
C ARG A 82 -5.72 11.13 12.38
N ASP A 83 -6.88 10.96 11.77
CA ASP A 83 -8.15 10.76 12.44
C ASP A 83 -8.39 9.25 12.55
N ASP A 84 -8.28 8.75 13.79
CA ASP A 84 -8.56 7.39 14.25
C ASP A 84 -9.94 6.90 13.76
N LEU A 85 -10.03 6.50 12.49
CA LEU A 85 -11.24 5.91 11.92
C LEU A 85 -11.43 4.52 12.56
N ARG A 86 -12.15 4.51 13.67
CA ARG A 86 -12.43 3.34 14.48
C ARG A 86 -13.91 3.04 14.42
N ASP A 87 -14.25 1.76 14.48
CA ASP A 87 -15.63 1.35 14.60
C ASP A 87 -16.22 1.73 15.96
N GLY A 88 -17.53 1.54 16.13
CA GLY A 88 -18.21 1.82 17.41
C GLY A 88 -17.73 0.96 18.60
N ALA A 89 -16.77 0.05 18.40
CA ALA A 89 -16.11 -0.73 19.42
C ALA A 89 -14.61 -0.35 19.58
N ASP A 90 -14.20 0.82 19.08
CA ASP A 90 -12.84 1.37 19.13
C ASP A 90 -11.78 0.56 18.34
N ARG A 91 -12.21 -0.28 17.39
CA ARG A 91 -11.31 -1.11 16.58
C ARG A 91 -11.01 -0.46 15.25
N ARG A 92 -9.82 -0.71 14.71
CA ARG A 92 -9.47 -0.33 13.34
C ARG A 92 -10.30 -1.10 12.32
N TYR A 93 -10.73 -0.42 11.27
CA TYR A 93 -11.36 -1.07 10.13
C TYR A 93 -10.38 -2.05 9.43
N PRO A 94 -10.88 -3.15 8.81
CA PRO A 94 -10.02 -4.13 8.18
C PRO A 94 -9.21 -3.56 7.00
N ALA A 95 -7.89 -3.68 7.02
CA ALA A 95 -6.98 -3.09 6.01
C ALA A 95 -7.18 -3.58 4.55
N HIS A 96 -7.90 -4.68 4.34
CA HIS A 96 -8.18 -5.24 3.02
C HIS A 96 -9.54 -4.78 2.44
N LEU A 97 -10.29 -3.96 3.18
CA LEU A 97 -11.62 -3.47 2.83
C LEU A 97 -11.62 -1.95 2.70
N ASP A 98 -12.49 -1.47 1.82
CA ASP A 98 -12.65 -0.04 1.58
C ASP A 98 -13.59 0.51 2.67
N THR A 99 -13.09 1.38 3.55
CA THR A 99 -13.92 2.07 4.54
C THR A 99 -14.82 3.08 3.84
N VAL A 100 -16.12 3.00 4.13
CA VAL A 100 -17.18 3.89 3.65
C VAL A 100 -17.53 4.85 4.79
N LEU A 101 -17.36 6.13 4.52
CA LEU A 101 -17.85 7.22 5.37
C LEU A 101 -19.32 7.48 5.03
N ASP A 102 -20.15 7.70 6.04
CA ASP A 102 -21.58 8.04 5.95
C ASP A 102 -22.39 7.10 5.01
N PRO A 103 -22.52 5.81 5.34
CA PRO A 103 -23.16 4.83 4.47
C PRO A 103 -24.63 5.19 4.17
N ARG A 104 -25.00 5.16 2.89
CA ARG A 104 -26.40 5.31 2.45
C ARG A 104 -27.20 4.03 2.74
N PRO A 105 -28.55 4.09 2.79
CA PRO A 105 -29.37 2.90 2.92
C PRO A 105 -29.05 1.84 1.84
N GLY A 106 -28.76 0.60 2.27
CA GLY A 106 -28.32 -0.52 1.44
C GLY A 106 -26.80 -0.62 1.27
N GLU A 107 -26.00 0.24 1.91
CA GLU A 107 -24.54 0.20 1.82
C GLU A 107 -23.88 -0.48 3.02
N TRP A 108 -24.61 -0.64 4.12
CA TRP A 108 -24.15 -1.32 5.33
C TRP A 108 -24.82 -2.69 5.51
N TRP A 109 -24.03 -3.71 5.88
CA TRP A 109 -24.55 -5.07 6.11
C TRP A 109 -25.60 -5.13 7.24
N GLY A 110 -25.57 -4.18 8.18
CA GLY A 110 -26.53 -4.06 9.29
C GLY A 110 -27.91 -3.56 8.88
N ASP A 111 -28.07 -3.00 7.67
CA ASP A 111 -29.34 -2.46 7.18
C ASP A 111 -30.43 -3.55 7.10
N ARG A 112 -30.04 -4.80 6.81
CA ARG A 112 -30.99 -5.94 6.76
C ARG A 112 -31.57 -6.31 8.12
N TYR A 113 -30.89 -5.91 9.20
CA TYR A 113 -31.29 -6.17 10.57
C TYR A 113 -31.98 -4.96 11.20
N GLY A 114 -32.20 -3.88 10.44
CA GLY A 114 -32.82 -2.65 10.95
C GLY A 114 -31.96 -1.89 11.97
N LEU A 115 -30.65 -2.13 12.00
CA LEU A 115 -29.74 -1.49 12.94
C LEU A 115 -29.53 -0.01 12.59
N SER A 116 -29.19 0.81 13.58
CA SER A 116 -28.75 2.19 13.34
C SER A 116 -27.39 2.20 12.67
N ARG A 117 -27.28 2.89 11.53
CA ARG A 117 -26.04 2.97 10.74
C ARG A 117 -24.95 3.71 11.53
N PRO A 118 -23.75 3.13 11.66
CA PRO A 118 -22.61 3.86 12.21
C PRO A 118 -22.14 4.94 11.22
N PRO A 119 -21.46 6.00 11.71
CA PRO A 119 -20.89 7.05 10.85
C PRO A 119 -19.89 6.48 9.84
N GLU A 120 -19.15 5.43 10.19
CA GLU A 120 -18.23 4.73 9.28
C GLU A 120 -18.49 3.21 9.23
N THR A 121 -18.31 2.59 8.07
CA THR A 121 -18.44 1.14 7.88
C THR A 121 -17.55 0.62 6.76
N PHE A 122 -17.64 -0.66 6.39
CA PHE A 122 -16.89 -1.24 5.27
C PHE A 122 -17.74 -2.21 4.46
N ARG A 123 -17.45 -2.33 3.16
CA ARG A 123 -18.14 -3.28 2.27
C ARG A 123 -17.47 -4.66 2.33
N ARG A 124 -18.17 -5.66 2.85
CA ARG A 124 -17.67 -7.04 3.02
C ARG A 124 -17.58 -7.81 1.69
N ASP A 125 -18.56 -7.66 0.80
CA ASP A 125 -18.62 -8.39 -0.47
C ASP A 125 -17.62 -7.85 -1.51
N ARG A 126 -16.64 -8.68 -1.88
CA ARG A 126 -15.64 -8.39 -2.91
C ARG A 126 -16.24 -8.22 -4.31
N ARG A 127 -17.22 -9.04 -4.71
CA ARG A 127 -17.83 -8.98 -6.06
C ARG A 127 -18.57 -7.66 -6.27
N ARG A 128 -19.25 -7.17 -5.23
CA ARG A 128 -19.91 -5.86 -5.24
C ARG A 128 -18.91 -4.71 -5.35
N ARG A 129 -17.79 -4.77 -4.61
CA ARG A 129 -16.71 -3.77 -4.70
C ARG A 129 -16.08 -3.72 -6.09
N ASP A 130 -15.79 -4.88 -6.68
CA ASP A 130 -15.20 -4.95 -8.01
C ASP A 130 -16.15 -4.39 -9.09
N ALA A 131 -17.46 -4.66 -8.99
CA ALA A 131 -18.47 -4.07 -9.88
C ALA A 131 -18.54 -2.54 -9.76
N GLN A 132 -18.43 -2.00 -8.54
CA GLN A 132 -18.39 -0.56 -8.30
C GLN A 132 -17.11 0.08 -8.82
N ARG A 133 -15.93 -0.54 -8.61
CA ARG A 133 -14.67 -0.05 -9.20
C ARG A 133 -14.75 -0.02 -10.72
N ALA A 134 -15.28 -1.08 -11.34
CA ALA A 134 -15.48 -1.11 -12.79
C ALA A 134 -16.39 0.02 -13.27
N ARG A 135 -17.48 0.30 -12.54
CA ARG A 135 -18.38 1.42 -12.82
C ARG A 135 -17.68 2.77 -12.69
N SER A 136 -16.97 3.03 -11.58
CA SER A 136 -16.25 4.30 -11.37
C SER A 136 -15.18 4.54 -12.44
N VAL A 137 -14.44 3.49 -12.83
CA VAL A 137 -13.45 3.57 -13.92
C VAL A 137 -14.12 3.91 -15.26
N TRP A 138 -15.30 3.33 -15.53
CA TRP A 138 -16.08 3.66 -16.73
C TRP A 138 -16.60 5.10 -16.71
N GLU A 139 -17.12 5.57 -15.56
CA GLU A 139 -17.67 6.92 -15.37
C GLU A 139 -16.60 8.03 -15.41
N VAL A 140 -15.37 7.75 -14.97
CA VAL A 140 -14.26 8.70 -15.08
C VAL A 140 -13.66 8.72 -16.50
N ARG A 141 -13.77 7.61 -17.23
CA ARG A 141 -13.21 7.45 -18.59
C ARG A 141 -14.28 7.31 -19.68
N VAL A 142 -15.45 7.93 -19.50
CA VAL A 142 -16.61 7.77 -20.40
C VAL A 142 -16.25 8.05 -21.85
N ALA A 143 -15.44 9.08 -22.11
CA ALA A 143 -15.00 9.43 -23.47
C ALA A 143 -14.20 8.29 -24.16
N GLN A 144 -13.40 7.54 -23.39
CA GLN A 144 -12.60 6.41 -23.87
C GLN A 144 -13.38 5.08 -23.86
N GLN A 145 -14.41 4.95 -23.01
CA GLN A 145 -15.16 3.71 -22.81
C GLN A 145 -16.57 3.72 -23.41
N ARG A 146 -16.93 4.76 -24.17
CA ARG A 146 -18.26 4.96 -24.79
C ARG A 146 -18.77 3.77 -25.62
N HIS A 147 -17.87 2.92 -26.11
CA HIS A 147 -18.19 1.75 -26.93
C HIS A 147 -18.56 0.51 -26.11
N ARG A 148 -18.33 0.52 -24.80
CA ARG A 148 -18.65 -0.58 -23.89
C ARG A 148 -19.93 -0.25 -23.12
N PRO A 149 -20.83 -1.23 -22.93
CA PRO A 149 -22.01 -1.01 -22.11
C PRO A 149 -21.57 -0.63 -20.68
N PRO A 150 -22.28 0.30 -20.03
CA PRO A 150 -21.91 0.73 -18.70
C PRO A 150 -22.04 -0.44 -17.71
N PRO A 151 -21.06 -0.63 -16.80
CA PRO A 151 -21.19 -1.59 -15.72
C PRO A 151 -22.47 -1.34 -14.90
N PRO A 152 -23.08 -2.34 -14.24
CA PRO A 152 -24.29 -2.11 -13.45
C PRO A 152 -24.03 -1.12 -12.31
N THR A 153 -25.00 -0.25 -12.04
CA THR A 153 -24.99 0.59 -10.83
C THR A 153 -25.06 -0.28 -9.57
N ALA A 154 -24.67 0.27 -8.42
CA ALA A 154 -24.74 -0.46 -7.15
C ALA A 154 -26.15 -1.02 -6.85
N ARG A 155 -27.20 -0.27 -7.19
CA ARG A 155 -28.60 -0.70 -7.05
C ARG A 155 -28.99 -1.80 -8.05
N GLU A 156 -28.50 -1.74 -9.28
CA GLU A 156 -28.77 -2.79 -10.28
C GLU A 156 -28.03 -4.08 -9.96
N TRP A 157 -26.78 -3.99 -9.49
CA TRP A 157 -26.02 -5.14 -9.03
C TRP A 157 -26.73 -5.83 -7.86
N GLN A 158 -27.23 -5.05 -6.91
CA GLN A 158 -27.99 -5.53 -5.74
C GLN A 158 -29.31 -6.20 -6.11
N ARG A 159 -30.03 -5.70 -7.12
CA ARG A 159 -31.22 -6.37 -7.66
C ARG A 159 -30.91 -7.68 -8.37
N ARG A 160 -29.75 -7.80 -9.01
CA ARG A 160 -29.32 -9.00 -9.75
C ARG A 160 -28.77 -10.10 -8.84
N HIS A 161 -28.32 -9.74 -7.64
CA HIS A 161 -27.72 -10.65 -6.67
C HIS A 161 -28.34 -10.46 -5.29
N PRO A 162 -29.65 -10.77 -5.11
CA PRO A 162 -30.34 -10.57 -3.84
C PRO A 162 -29.72 -11.40 -2.69
N ASP A 163 -29.09 -12.52 -3.02
CA ASP A 163 -28.56 -13.50 -2.06
C ASP A 163 -27.07 -13.30 -1.71
N LEU A 164 -26.36 -12.42 -2.44
CA LEU A 164 -24.93 -12.15 -2.21
C LEU A 164 -24.78 -10.86 -1.40
N TRP A 165 -24.52 -11.02 -0.10
CA TRP A 165 -24.21 -9.97 0.88
C TRP A 165 -23.13 -10.41 1.87
#